data_AF-A0A4P6XEQ6-F1
#
_entry.id   AF-A0A4P6XEQ6-F1
#
_cell.length_a   1.000
_cell.length_b   1.000
_cell.length_c   1.000
_cell.angle_alpha   90.00
_cell.angle_beta   90.00
_cell.angle_gamma   90.00
#
_symmetry.space_group_name_H-M   'P 1'
#
loop_
_entity.id
_entity.type
_entity.pdbx_description
1 polymer ?
#
loop_
_entity_poly.entity_id
_entity_poly.type
_entity_poly.pdbx_seq_one_letter_code
_entity_poly.pdbx_strand_id
1 'polypeptide(L)'
;MLLAFALQAAVVVTPPAPPPAADSFGERAFAHFSREPVLSHVSESVDAAFSTEPRPDAPIGYALRLTRREPSHPATIVWAESRTCPAVRPALMAMRAVAMPHPYVSGIDPPGAMVVDGTEYRLRAEAGYAHGRPAWIDIGTNRDTPLAAWVDHSLAALARCWSPVPPGPAPRVFLTP
;
A
#
# COMPACT_ATOMS: atom_id res chain seq x y z
N MET A 1 5.49 -69.19 -8.35
CA MET A 1 4.68 -68.10 -8.92
C MET A 1 4.64 -66.98 -7.89
N LEU A 2 5.49 -65.96 -8.05
CA LEU A 2 5.62 -64.83 -7.12
C LEU A 2 4.76 -63.66 -7.62
N LEU A 3 3.82 -63.19 -6.79
CA LEU A 3 3.00 -62.01 -7.04
C LEU A 3 3.68 -60.78 -6.43
N ALA A 4 4.05 -59.82 -7.27
CA ALA A 4 4.57 -58.52 -6.87
C ALA A 4 3.40 -57.53 -6.70
N PHE A 5 3.20 -57.01 -5.49
CA PHE A 5 2.31 -55.90 -5.20
C PHE A 5 3.08 -54.58 -5.36
N ALA A 6 2.69 -53.75 -6.33
CA ALA A 6 3.18 -52.39 -6.47
C ALA A 6 2.31 -51.45 -5.61
N LEU A 7 2.88 -50.85 -4.56
CA LEU A 7 2.28 -49.73 -3.84
C LEU A 7 2.41 -48.46 -4.70
N GLN A 8 1.29 -47.85 -5.08
CA GLN A 8 1.27 -46.49 -5.61
C GLN A 8 1.06 -45.51 -4.45
N ALA A 9 2.03 -44.63 -4.22
CA ALA A 9 1.88 -43.51 -3.30
C ALA A 9 1.01 -42.43 -3.95
N ALA A 10 -0.16 -42.15 -3.38
CA ALA A 10 -0.99 -41.04 -3.81
C ALA A 10 -0.39 -39.73 -3.30
N VAL A 11 0.02 -38.85 -4.22
CA VAL A 11 0.39 -37.46 -3.89
C VAL A 11 -0.90 -36.70 -3.65
N VAL A 12 -1.17 -36.33 -2.39
CA VAL A 12 -2.28 -35.44 -2.04
C VAL A 12 -1.88 -34.03 -2.46
N VAL A 13 -2.40 -33.58 -3.60
CA VAL A 13 -2.29 -32.18 -4.03
C VAL A 13 -3.27 -31.37 -3.19
N THR A 14 -2.77 -30.69 -2.15
CA THR A 14 -3.56 -29.74 -1.37
C THR A 14 -3.90 -28.55 -2.27
N PRO A 15 -5.18 -28.19 -2.45
CA PRO A 15 -5.54 -26.99 -3.21
C PRO A 15 -4.93 -25.75 -2.54
N PRO A 16 -4.56 -24.71 -3.32
CA PRO A 16 -4.07 -23.45 -2.76
C PRO A 16 -5.15 -22.88 -1.82
N ALA A 17 -4.72 -22.39 -0.66
CA ALA A 17 -5.61 -21.75 0.29
C ALA A 17 -6.42 -20.63 -0.40
N PRO A 18 -7.71 -20.46 -0.09
CA PRO A 18 -8.49 -19.35 -0.63
C PRO A 18 -7.78 -18.03 -0.29
N PRO A 19 -7.83 -17.02 -1.19
CA PRO A 19 -7.30 -15.71 -0.87
C PRO A 19 -7.95 -15.20 0.42
N PRO A 20 -7.21 -14.50 1.29
CA PRO A 20 -7.82 -13.89 2.46
C PRO A 20 -9.03 -13.06 2.01
N ALA A 21 -10.14 -13.17 2.74
CA ALA A 21 -11.39 -12.49 2.43
C ALA A 21 -11.10 -11.04 2.02
N ALA A 22 -11.67 -10.60 0.89
CA ALA A 22 -11.47 -9.26 0.34
C ALA A 22 -11.63 -8.22 1.46
N ASP A 23 -10.52 -7.60 1.84
CA ASP A 23 -10.49 -6.66 2.94
C ASP A 23 -11.05 -5.32 2.46
N SER A 24 -12.29 -5.02 2.86
CA SER A 24 -13.04 -3.78 2.57
C SER A 24 -12.27 -2.47 2.79
N PHE A 25 -11.16 -2.50 3.53
CA PHE A 25 -10.28 -1.35 3.65
C PHE A 25 -9.60 -0.99 2.32
N GLY A 26 -9.09 -1.99 1.60
CA GLY A 26 -8.40 -1.79 0.31
C GLY A 26 -9.34 -1.25 -0.77
N GLU A 27 -10.61 -1.66 -0.74
CA GLU A 27 -11.63 -1.17 -1.68
C GLU A 27 -11.99 0.31 -1.48
N ARG A 28 -11.74 0.85 -0.29
CA ARG A 28 -12.00 2.25 0.07
C ARG A 28 -10.74 3.11 0.09
N ALA A 29 -9.60 2.53 -0.29
CA ALA A 29 -8.33 3.24 -0.29
C ALA A 29 -8.30 4.26 -1.44
N PHE A 30 -8.10 5.54 -1.11
CA PHE A 30 -7.91 6.60 -2.10
C PHE A 30 -6.45 6.71 -2.55
N ALA A 31 -5.52 6.09 -1.82
CA ALA A 31 -4.13 6.01 -2.21
C ALA A 31 -3.49 4.71 -1.73
N HIS A 32 -2.52 4.24 -2.49
CA HIS A 32 -1.69 3.07 -2.25
C HIS A 32 -0.25 3.42 -2.61
N PHE A 33 0.70 3.17 -1.73
CA PHE A 33 2.12 3.30 -2.06
C PHE A 33 2.93 2.14 -1.52
N SER A 34 3.99 1.76 -2.24
CA SER A 34 4.82 0.62 -1.85
C SER A 34 6.31 0.87 -2.07
N ARG A 35 7.11 0.06 -1.36
CA ARG A 35 8.55 -0.08 -1.51
C ARG A 35 8.90 -1.57 -1.55
N GLU A 36 9.53 -2.00 -2.64
CA GLU A 36 9.83 -3.40 -2.91
C GLU A 36 11.30 -3.55 -3.36
N PRO A 37 12.24 -3.85 -2.46
CA PRO A 37 13.62 -4.11 -2.82
C PRO A 37 13.70 -5.46 -3.55
N VAL A 38 14.17 -5.43 -4.80
CA VAL A 38 14.17 -6.61 -5.70
C VAL A 38 14.94 -7.79 -5.11
N LEU A 39 15.98 -7.52 -4.31
CA LEU A 39 16.87 -8.56 -3.75
C LEU A 39 16.50 -9.03 -2.34
N SER A 40 15.75 -8.26 -1.56
CA SER A 40 15.43 -8.63 -0.17
C SER A 40 14.15 -9.47 -0.06
N HIS A 41 13.32 -9.46 -1.11
CA HIS A 41 11.98 -10.05 -1.13
C HIS A 41 11.05 -9.57 0.00
N VAL A 42 11.40 -8.47 0.69
CA VAL A 42 10.54 -7.85 1.70
C VAL A 42 9.79 -6.71 1.06
N SER A 43 8.48 -6.84 0.86
CA SER A 43 7.66 -5.73 0.34
C SER A 43 6.92 -5.04 1.47
N GLU A 44 6.86 -3.72 1.39
CA GLU A 44 6.07 -2.87 2.26
C GLU A 44 5.06 -2.10 1.40
N SER A 45 3.78 -2.25 1.69
CA SER A 45 2.73 -1.49 1.03
C SER A 45 1.82 -0.80 2.04
N VAL A 46 1.42 0.43 1.74
CA VAL A 46 0.54 1.24 2.57
C VAL A 46 -0.68 1.62 1.78
N ASP A 47 -1.84 1.25 2.30
CA ASP A 47 -3.14 1.72 1.82
C ASP A 47 -3.61 2.88 2.71
N ALA A 48 -4.08 3.96 2.10
CA ALA A 48 -4.64 5.13 2.76
C ALA A 48 -6.13 5.26 2.46
N ALA A 49 -6.93 5.35 3.51
CA ALA A 49 -8.38 5.53 3.40
C ALA A 49 -8.87 6.53 4.45
N PHE A 50 -10.14 6.94 4.33
CA PHE A 50 -10.78 7.70 5.40
C PHE A 50 -11.06 6.77 6.59
N SER A 51 -10.74 7.23 7.82
CA SER A 51 -11.04 6.50 9.06
C SER A 51 -12.54 6.21 9.22
N THR A 52 -13.35 7.15 8.76
CA THR A 52 -14.81 7.08 8.71
C THR A 52 -15.27 7.72 7.41
N GLU A 53 -16.50 7.41 7.00
CA GLU A 53 -17.12 8.07 5.88
C GLU A 53 -17.09 9.61 6.06
N PRO A 54 -16.53 10.37 5.11
CA PRO A 54 -16.45 11.82 5.21
C PRO A 54 -17.83 12.44 5.36
N ARG A 55 -18.00 13.32 6.34
CA ARG A 55 -19.21 14.13 6.52
C ARG A 55 -18.88 15.62 6.35
N PRO A 56 -19.80 16.45 5.83
CA PRO A 56 -19.54 17.87 5.60
C PRO A 56 -19.15 18.67 6.84
N ASP A 57 -19.61 18.23 8.02
CA ASP A 57 -19.53 18.91 9.31
C ASP A 57 -18.49 18.30 10.27
N ALA A 58 -17.83 17.21 9.89
CA ALA A 58 -16.90 16.49 10.76
C ALA A 58 -15.44 16.61 10.29
N PRO A 59 -14.46 16.71 11.21
CA PRO A 59 -13.05 16.61 10.86
C PRO A 59 -12.76 15.28 10.16
N ILE A 60 -12.15 15.34 8.97
CA ILE A 60 -11.78 14.14 8.21
C ILE A 60 -10.71 13.35 8.98
N GLY A 61 -11.01 12.10 9.33
CA GLY A 61 -10.02 11.16 9.86
C GLY A 61 -9.37 10.37 8.73
N TYR A 62 -8.08 10.09 8.85
CA TYR A 62 -7.34 9.23 7.93
C TYR A 62 -6.80 8.00 8.65
N ALA A 63 -6.92 6.85 8.00
CA ALA A 63 -6.36 5.59 8.42
C ALA A 63 -5.36 5.10 7.37
N LEU A 64 -4.25 4.55 7.85
CA LEU A 64 -3.23 3.90 7.03
C LEU A 64 -3.11 2.44 7.45
N ARG A 65 -3.03 1.54 6.48
CA ARG A 65 -2.75 0.11 6.67
C ARG A 65 -1.42 -0.23 6.03
N LEU A 66 -0.40 -0.49 6.83
CA LEU A 66 0.88 -1.03 6.36
C LEU A 66 0.80 -2.56 6.33
N THR A 67 1.03 -3.14 5.16
CA THR A 67 1.22 -4.57 4.96
C THR A 67 2.68 -4.83 4.64
N ARG A 68 3.38 -5.57 5.51
CA ARG A 68 4.73 -6.07 5.24
C ARG A 68 4.64 -7.55 4.86
N ARG A 69 5.23 -7.93 3.72
CA ARG A 69 5.31 -9.32 3.26
C ARG A 69 6.76 -9.77 3.18
N GLU A 70 7.00 -10.99 3.62
CA GLU A 70 8.30 -11.66 3.56
C GLU A 70 8.06 -13.08 3.01
N PRO A 71 8.97 -13.69 2.24
CA PRO A 71 8.69 -14.96 1.54
C PRO A 71 8.38 -16.13 2.47
N SER A 72 8.92 -16.09 3.69
CA SER A 72 8.86 -17.18 4.65
C SER A 72 7.98 -16.87 5.86
N HIS A 73 7.34 -15.70 5.91
CA HIS A 73 6.53 -15.28 7.05
C HIS A 73 5.12 -14.86 6.62
N PRO A 74 4.11 -15.10 7.47
CA PRO A 74 2.81 -14.47 7.29
C PRO A 74 2.94 -12.95 7.16
N ALA A 75 2.08 -12.34 6.33
CA ALA A 75 2.07 -10.89 6.20
C ALA A 75 1.79 -10.22 7.55
N THR A 76 2.59 -9.22 7.91
CA THR A 76 2.35 -8.40 9.10
C THR A 76 1.53 -7.19 8.70
N ILE A 77 0.43 -6.96 9.41
CA ILE A 77 -0.47 -5.82 9.18
C ILE A 77 -0.46 -4.93 10.41
N VAL A 78 -0.18 -3.65 10.21
CA VAL A 78 -0.22 -2.62 11.25
C VAL A 78 -0.89 -1.36 10.73
N TRP A 79 -1.38 -0.54 11.66
CA TRP A 79 -2.27 0.57 11.39
C TRP A 79 -1.75 1.86 11.98
N ALA A 80 -1.99 2.98 11.31
CA ALA A 80 -1.81 4.31 11.86
C ALA A 80 -3.06 5.14 11.59
N GLU A 81 -3.42 6.02 12.52
CA GLU A 81 -4.60 6.86 12.40
C GLU A 81 -4.28 8.33 12.71
N SER A 82 -4.84 9.27 11.95
CA SER A 82 -4.57 10.69 12.13
C SER A 82 -5.08 11.27 13.46
N ARG A 83 -5.97 10.56 14.16
CA ARG A 83 -6.50 10.96 15.47
C ARG A 83 -5.50 10.71 16.61
N THR A 84 -4.73 9.64 16.49
CA THR A 84 -3.74 9.21 17.50
C THR A 84 -2.31 9.51 17.08
N CYS A 85 -2.06 9.69 15.78
CA CYS A 85 -0.76 10.01 15.21
C CYS A 85 -0.82 11.30 14.36
N PRO A 86 -0.27 12.42 14.84
CA PRO A 86 -0.29 13.67 14.10
C PRO A 86 0.56 13.64 12.82
N ALA A 87 1.47 12.68 12.66
CA ALA A 87 2.33 12.54 11.47
C ALA A 87 1.58 12.02 10.22
N VAL A 88 0.42 11.37 10.37
CA VAL A 88 -0.37 10.82 9.25
C VAL A 88 -0.77 11.91 8.25
N ARG A 89 -1.31 13.03 8.75
CA ARG A 89 -1.80 14.12 7.90
C ARG A 89 -0.67 14.77 7.08
N PRO A 90 0.46 15.19 7.68
CA PRO A 90 1.61 15.69 6.93
C PRO A 90 2.13 14.72 5.87
N ALA A 91 2.24 13.42 6.18
CA ALA A 91 2.71 12.42 5.22
C ALA A 91 1.80 12.33 3.97
N LEU A 92 0.48 12.29 4.18
CA LEU A 92 -0.51 12.30 3.10
C LEU A 92 -0.53 13.62 2.33
N MET A 93 -0.39 14.77 3.01
CA MET A 93 -0.32 16.07 2.34
C MET A 93 0.94 16.21 1.49
N ALA A 94 2.07 15.67 1.94
CA ALA A 94 3.33 15.68 1.21
C ALA A 94 3.25 14.90 -0.11
N MET A 95 2.32 13.95 -0.24
CA MET A 95 2.05 13.24 -1.50
C MET A 95 1.75 14.20 -2.65
N ARG A 96 1.10 15.34 -2.37
CA ARG A 96 0.78 16.36 -3.38
C ARG A 96 2.00 17.07 -3.95
N ALA A 97 3.14 16.99 -3.26
CA ALA A 97 4.40 17.60 -3.67
C ALA A 97 5.32 16.62 -4.42
N VAL A 98 4.90 15.36 -4.60
CA VAL A 98 5.64 14.40 -5.41
C VAL A 98 5.62 14.87 -6.86
N ALA A 99 6.81 15.15 -7.40
CA ALA A 99 6.95 15.56 -8.79
C ALA A 99 6.52 14.41 -9.73
N MET A 100 5.65 14.72 -10.69
CA MET A 100 5.20 13.75 -11.70
C MET A 100 6.36 13.43 -12.67
N PRO A 101 6.49 12.16 -13.10
CA PRO A 101 7.41 11.82 -14.18
C PRO A 101 6.98 12.52 -15.47
N HIS A 102 7.96 12.90 -16.28
CA HIS A 102 7.71 13.43 -17.63
C HIS A 102 7.59 12.26 -18.61
N PRO A 103 6.72 12.36 -19.64
CA PRO A 103 6.68 11.37 -20.71
C PRO A 103 8.06 11.22 -21.36
N TYR A 104 8.48 9.99 -21.58
CA TYR A 104 9.69 9.62 -22.30
C TYR A 104 9.30 8.97 -23.63
N VAL A 105 9.86 9.44 -24.75
CA VAL A 105 9.59 8.90 -26.08
C VAL A 105 10.85 8.24 -26.63
N SER A 106 10.80 6.90 -26.74
CA SER A 106 11.90 6.10 -27.27
C SER A 106 12.29 6.56 -28.68
N GLY A 107 13.59 6.82 -28.89
CA GLY A 107 14.14 7.27 -30.16
C GLY A 107 14.13 8.79 -30.38
N ILE A 108 13.45 9.56 -29.51
CA ILE A 108 13.55 11.02 -29.45
C ILE A 108 14.42 11.41 -28.26
N ASP A 109 14.11 10.86 -27.09
CA ASP A 109 14.84 11.10 -25.86
C ASP A 109 16.04 10.13 -25.72
N PRO A 110 17.14 10.56 -25.08
CA PRO A 110 18.29 9.68 -24.85
C PRO A 110 17.94 8.58 -23.85
N PRO A 111 18.40 7.34 -24.05
CA PRO A 111 18.08 6.22 -23.16
C PRO A 111 18.43 6.54 -21.70
N GLY A 112 17.45 6.33 -20.82
CA GLY A 112 17.67 6.41 -19.39
C GLY A 112 18.67 5.35 -18.92
N ALA A 113 19.37 5.64 -17.82
CA ALA A 113 20.21 4.64 -17.17
C ALA A 113 19.34 3.51 -16.59
N MET A 114 19.67 2.26 -16.90
CA MET A 114 19.06 1.11 -16.23
C MET A 114 19.63 0.99 -14.81
N VAL A 115 18.76 0.96 -13.81
CA VAL A 115 19.13 0.72 -12.41
C VAL A 115 18.89 -0.76 -12.11
N VAL A 116 19.97 -1.54 -12.01
CA VAL A 116 19.90 -3.02 -11.89
C VAL A 116 19.65 -3.50 -10.47
N ASP A 117 20.04 -2.70 -9.47
CA ASP A 117 20.06 -3.12 -8.06
C ASP A 117 18.76 -2.71 -7.31
N GLY A 118 17.79 -2.18 -8.05
CA GLY A 118 16.82 -1.21 -7.57
C GLY A 118 15.82 -1.70 -6.52
N THR A 119 15.38 -0.75 -5.70
CA THR A 119 14.12 -0.85 -4.97
C THR A 119 13.05 -0.22 -5.84
N GLU A 120 11.99 -0.97 -6.14
CA GLU A 120 10.82 -0.46 -6.85
C GLU A 120 9.97 0.34 -5.85
N TYR A 121 9.56 1.53 -6.26
CA TYR A 121 8.63 2.37 -5.52
C TYR A 121 7.42 2.62 -6.38
N ARG A 122 6.23 2.44 -5.81
CA ARG A 122 4.97 2.65 -6.52
C ARG A 122 4.05 3.58 -5.75
N LEU A 123 3.29 4.39 -6.48
CA LEU A 123 2.19 5.19 -5.95
C LEU A 123 1.01 5.09 -6.90
N ARG A 124 -0.13 4.62 -6.39
CA ARG A 124 -1.43 4.71 -7.04
C ARG A 124 -2.34 5.58 -6.19
N ALA A 125 -2.92 6.64 -6.75
CA ALA A 125 -3.78 7.54 -5.99
C ALA A 125 -4.93 8.08 -6.83
N GLU A 126 -6.04 8.41 -6.16
CA GLU A 126 -7.08 9.24 -6.73
C GLU A 126 -6.49 10.58 -7.14
N ALA A 127 -6.86 11.02 -8.33
CA ALA A 127 -6.44 12.27 -8.93
C ALA A 127 -7.67 12.99 -9.50
N GLY A 128 -7.49 14.25 -9.85
CA GLY A 128 -8.51 15.03 -10.52
C GLY A 128 -7.89 15.94 -11.56
N TYR A 129 -8.54 16.04 -12.71
CA TYR A 129 -8.25 17.11 -13.66
C TYR A 129 -8.90 18.42 -13.21
N ALA A 130 -8.55 19.52 -13.89
CA ALA A 130 -9.35 20.74 -13.81
C ALA A 130 -10.84 20.42 -14.02
N HIS A 131 -11.71 21.12 -13.30
CA HIS A 131 -13.16 20.90 -13.28
C HIS A 131 -13.64 19.63 -12.57
N GLY A 132 -12.81 19.00 -11.73
CA GLY A 132 -13.27 17.99 -10.76
C GLY A 132 -13.60 16.62 -11.36
N ARG A 133 -13.12 16.31 -12.57
CA ARG A 133 -13.28 14.97 -13.13
C ARG A 133 -12.37 13.99 -12.39
N PRO A 134 -12.91 12.93 -11.75
CA PRO A 134 -12.10 11.95 -11.05
C PRO A 134 -11.23 11.16 -12.03
N ALA A 135 -10.02 10.85 -11.61
CA ALA A 135 -9.05 10.05 -12.31
C ALA A 135 -8.23 9.23 -11.32
N TRP A 136 -7.39 8.35 -11.85
CA TRP A 136 -6.37 7.66 -11.08
C TRP A 136 -5.02 7.92 -11.73
N ILE A 137 -3.99 8.08 -10.91
CA ILE A 137 -2.59 8.05 -11.34
C ILE A 137 -1.93 6.80 -10.77
N ASP A 138 -1.02 6.22 -11.56
CA ASP A 138 -0.14 5.12 -11.14
C ASP A 138 1.27 5.47 -11.59
N ILE A 139 2.18 5.60 -10.63
CA ILE A 139 3.57 6.02 -10.82
C ILE A 139 4.45 4.92 -10.27
N GLY A 140 5.26 4.32 -11.15
CA GLY A 140 6.32 3.39 -10.78
C GLY A 140 7.68 4.02 -11.01
N THR A 141 8.61 3.82 -10.09
CA THR A 141 9.97 4.34 -10.19
C THR A 141 10.97 3.51 -9.37
N ASN A 142 12.22 3.93 -9.38
CA ASN A 142 13.29 3.34 -8.60
C ASN A 142 13.85 4.33 -7.57
N ARG A 143 14.91 3.91 -6.87
CA ARG A 143 15.73 4.77 -6.01
C ARG A 143 16.13 6.10 -6.65
N ASP A 144 16.48 7.07 -5.81
CA ASP A 144 17.01 8.38 -6.21
C ASP A 144 16.01 9.24 -7.01
N THR A 145 14.71 9.04 -6.77
CA THR A 145 13.63 9.82 -7.37
C THR A 145 12.78 10.53 -6.31
N PRO A 146 12.02 11.59 -6.68
CA PRO A 146 11.15 12.30 -5.74
C PRO A 146 10.11 11.39 -5.06
N LEU A 147 9.56 10.41 -5.80
CA LEU A 147 8.61 9.45 -5.23
C LEU A 147 9.30 8.53 -4.21
N ALA A 148 10.48 7.99 -4.51
CA ALA A 148 11.24 7.18 -3.56
C ALA A 148 11.55 7.95 -2.27
N ALA A 149 12.01 9.20 -2.39
CA ALA A 149 12.31 10.05 -1.24
C ALA A 149 11.07 10.31 -0.38
N TRP A 150 9.91 10.56 -1.00
CA TRP A 150 8.65 10.74 -0.27
C TRP A 150 8.18 9.46 0.43
N VAL A 151 8.27 8.28 -0.21
CA VAL A 151 7.88 7.00 0.40
C VAL A 151 8.74 6.72 1.63
N ASP A 152 10.07 6.81 1.49
CA ASP A 152 11.00 6.53 2.59
C ASP A 152 10.82 7.53 3.74
N HIS A 153 10.64 8.82 3.43
CA HIS A 153 10.37 9.84 4.43
C HIS A 153 9.04 9.59 5.16
N SER A 154 7.99 9.21 4.42
CA SER A 154 6.67 8.92 5.00
C SER A 154 6.72 7.71 5.93
N LEU A 155 7.36 6.61 5.51
CA LEU A 155 7.52 5.42 6.35
C LEU A 155 8.34 5.73 7.63
N ALA A 156 9.40 6.52 7.50
CA ALA A 156 10.22 6.94 8.63
C ALA A 156 9.43 7.84 9.61
N ALA A 157 8.68 8.82 9.10
CA ALA A 157 7.86 9.73 9.91
C ALA A 157 6.74 8.98 10.67
N LEU A 158 6.23 7.89 10.09
CA LEU A 158 5.16 7.07 10.66
C LEU A 158 5.67 5.92 11.55
N ALA A 159 6.98 5.70 11.66
CA ALA A 159 7.55 4.53 12.32
C ALA A 159 7.04 4.30 13.75
N ARG A 160 6.76 5.38 14.50
CA ARG A 160 6.25 5.31 15.89
C ARG A 160 4.72 5.21 16.00
N CYS A 161 4.01 5.33 14.88
CA CYS A 161 2.56 5.39 14.85
C CYS A 161 1.90 4.03 14.55
N TRP A 162 2.68 3.08 14.05
CA TRP A 162 2.19 1.76 13.71
C TRP A 162 1.73 0.98 14.94
N SER A 163 0.49 0.50 14.89
CA SER A 163 -0.16 -0.28 15.94
C SER A 163 -0.74 -1.57 15.35
N PRO A 164 -0.71 -2.70 16.08
CA PRO A 164 -1.41 -3.91 15.64
C PRO A 164 -2.93 -3.78 15.69
N VAL A 165 -3.45 -2.75 16.39
CA VAL A 165 -4.88 -2.54 16.58
C VAL A 165 -5.46 -1.74 15.41
N PRO A 166 -6.44 -2.26 14.66
CA PRO A 166 -7.10 -1.49 13.59
C PRO A 166 -7.83 -0.28 14.17
N PRO A 167 -7.97 0.81 13.40
CA PRO A 167 -8.76 1.95 13.83
C PRO A 167 -10.19 1.48 14.12
N GLY A 168 -10.65 1.73 15.36
CA GLY A 168 -11.99 1.33 15.78
C GLY A 168 -13.06 2.07 14.98
N PRO A 169 -14.28 1.50 14.86
CA PRO A 169 -15.42 2.25 14.36
C PRO A 169 -15.56 3.52 15.21
N ALA A 170 -15.84 4.67 14.58
CA ALA A 170 -16.06 5.88 15.35
C ALA A 170 -17.13 5.61 16.42
N PRO A 171 -16.93 6.09 17.66
CA PRO A 171 -17.92 5.93 18.70
C PRO A 171 -19.26 6.48 18.19
N ARG A 172 -20.30 5.64 18.22
CA ARG A 172 -21.65 6.10 17.93
C ARG A 172 -22.01 7.09 19.04
N VAL A 173 -21.95 8.38 18.73
CA VAL A 173 -22.52 9.40 19.60
C VAL A 173 -24.03 9.17 19.54
N PHE A 174 -24.57 8.50 20.55
CA PHE A 174 -26.01 8.44 20.75
C PHE A 174 -26.44 9.84 21.14
N LEU A 175 -27.06 10.57 20.21
CA LEU A 175 -27.82 11.77 20.54
C LEU A 175 -29.00 11.29 21.39
N THR A 176 -28.92 11.47 22.71
CA THR A 176 -30.10 11.40 23.57
C THR A 176 -31.08 12.49 23.13
N PRO A 177 -32.38 12.15 22.99
CA PRO A 177 -33.41 13.06 22.48
C PRO A 177 -33.67 14.26 23.40
#